data_AF-A0A7J9XAZ1-F1
#
_entry.id   AF-A0A7J9XAZ1-F1
#
_cell.length_a   1.000
_cell.length_b   1.000
_cell.length_c   1.000
_cell.angle_alpha   90.00
_cell.angle_beta   90.00
_cell.angle_gamma   90.00
#
_symmetry.space_group_name_H-M   'P 1'
#
loop_
_entity.id
_entity.type
_entity.pdbx_description
1 polymer ?
#
loop_
_entity_poly.entity_id
_entity_poly.type
_entity_poly.pdbx_seq_one_letter_code
_entity_poly.pdbx_strand_id
1 'polypeptide(L)'
;MRTAAITGERIVLGRDAGVYGRIARVLVGAWLLLAGVDQVTGPGRGVGDVALAIGVLAVGALFYTAVMYVLGDRVFARLNPWTSTALLLAPIVTVAVLDEVTALPAPMPAAVYGYAGLSSVLIGIAGYGGCEVVGLPVVVLRRRYTVYCAMNALDAAERPLTRASSTTTRAVTGVPALLGGLHYLLLQPLLHLAGVQVPFDPRWPVLLFLPAIVLLARAGWSGVRRTGWSTASTATRSSAAGALGLAVTALGILAFGSLLFAYVTLTAVIFLTGIAAAARQALDTRHRRPGRSGARDLA
;
A
#
# COMPACT_ATOMS: atom_id res chain seq x y z
N MET A 1 -16.98 18.47 9.42
CA MET A 1 -15.69 18.06 8.83
C MET A 1 -14.78 19.28 8.81
N ARG A 2 -13.75 19.35 9.66
CA ARG A 2 -12.71 20.38 9.50
C ARG A 2 -11.90 19.99 8.27
N THR A 3 -11.98 20.77 7.21
CA THR A 3 -10.97 20.81 6.15
C THR A 3 -9.68 21.13 6.86
N ALA A 4 -8.90 20.10 7.20
CA ALA A 4 -7.62 20.26 7.86
C ALA A 4 -6.80 21.14 6.92
N ALA A 5 -6.59 22.39 7.32
CA ALA A 5 -5.59 23.24 6.73
C ALA A 5 -4.33 22.40 6.64
N ILE A 6 -3.71 22.39 5.46
CA ILE A 6 -2.48 21.65 5.18
C ILE A 6 -1.34 22.35 5.95
N THR A 7 -1.37 22.25 7.27
CA THR A 7 -0.45 22.89 8.20
C THR A 7 0.81 22.06 8.26
N GLY A 8 1.57 21.97 7.16
CA GLY A 8 2.95 21.45 7.12
C GLY A 8 3.20 20.04 7.69
N GLU A 9 2.20 19.33 8.21
CA GLU A 9 2.37 18.07 8.91
C GLU A 9 2.80 17.00 7.92
N ARG A 10 3.84 16.27 8.33
CA ARG A 10 4.48 15.25 7.51
C ARG A 10 3.53 14.05 7.38
N ILE A 11 2.65 14.06 6.37
CA ILE A 11 1.90 12.88 5.87
C ILE A 11 2.78 11.61 6.01
N VAL A 12 2.34 10.68 6.85
CA VAL A 12 3.03 9.41 7.12
C VAL A 12 2.39 8.31 6.28
N LEU A 13 3.22 7.52 5.56
CA LEU A 13 2.70 6.51 4.64
C LEU A 13 2.06 5.41 5.48
N GLY A 14 0.95 4.81 5.02
CA GLY A 14 0.26 3.78 5.80
C GLY A 14 -0.54 4.32 6.99
N ARG A 15 -0.50 5.63 7.25
CA ARG A 15 -1.26 6.29 8.32
C ARG A 15 -2.17 7.38 7.77
N ASP A 16 -1.68 8.19 6.84
CA ASP A 16 -2.40 9.30 6.26
C ASP A 16 -2.57 9.11 4.75
N ALA A 17 -3.81 9.20 4.27
CA ALA A 17 -4.13 9.12 2.85
C ALA A 17 -4.18 10.52 2.24
N GLY A 18 -3.61 10.66 1.04
CA GLY A 18 -3.79 11.87 0.23
C GLY A 18 -5.18 11.93 -0.41
N VAL A 19 -5.51 13.02 -1.11
CA VAL A 19 -6.83 13.22 -1.73
C VAL A 19 -7.13 12.14 -2.76
N TYR A 20 -6.18 11.80 -3.63
CA TYR A 20 -6.38 10.76 -4.63
C TYR A 20 -6.48 9.38 -3.99
N GLY A 21 -5.63 9.11 -3.00
CA GLY A 21 -5.69 7.86 -2.24
C GLY A 21 -7.02 7.69 -1.48
N ARG A 22 -7.65 8.78 -1.03
CA ARG A 22 -8.97 8.76 -0.39
C ARG A 22 -10.09 8.48 -1.40
N ILE A 23 -10.09 9.21 -2.52
CA ILE A 23 -11.09 9.01 -3.59
C ILE A 23 -11.04 7.56 -4.08
N ALA A 24 -9.83 7.06 -4.38
CA ALA A 24 -9.67 5.70 -4.87
C ALA A 24 -10.18 4.65 -3.86
N ARG A 25 -9.92 4.81 -2.56
CA ARG A 25 -10.45 3.91 -1.53
C ARG A 25 -11.98 3.92 -1.44
N VAL A 26 -12.61 5.07 -1.60
CA VAL A 26 -14.08 5.17 -1.63
C VAL A 26 -14.63 4.48 -2.88
N LEU A 27 -14.05 4.73 -4.05
CA LEU A 27 -14.50 4.14 -5.31
C LEU A 27 -14.29 2.61 -5.33
N VAL A 28 -13.09 2.12 -4.99
CA VAL A 28 -12.81 0.69 -4.88
C VAL A 28 -13.69 0.05 -3.81
N GLY A 29 -13.88 0.73 -2.67
CA GLY A 29 -14.72 0.22 -1.60
C GLY A 29 -16.18 0.08 -2.00
N ALA A 30 -16.75 1.09 -2.67
CA ALA A 30 -18.10 1.03 -3.22
C ALA A 30 -18.25 -0.07 -4.27
N TRP A 31 -17.25 -0.24 -5.14
CA TRP A 31 -17.23 -1.31 -6.12
C TRP A 31 -17.24 -2.70 -5.47
N LEU A 32 -16.38 -2.93 -4.46
CA LEU A 32 -16.36 -4.19 -3.71
C LEU A 32 -17.69 -4.48 -3.00
N LEU A 33 -18.35 -3.44 -2.47
CA LEU A 33 -19.68 -3.59 -1.88
C LEU A 33 -20.72 -4.04 -2.92
N LEU A 34 -20.73 -3.43 -4.10
CA LEU A 34 -21.63 -3.83 -5.19
C LEU A 34 -21.35 -5.26 -5.66
N ALA A 35 -20.07 -5.64 -5.81
CA ALA A 35 -19.69 -7.00 -6.15
C ALA A 35 -20.15 -8.01 -5.07
N GLY A 36 -20.04 -7.66 -3.79
CA GLY A 36 -20.56 -8.48 -2.69
C GLY A 36 -22.08 -8.65 -2.74
N VAL A 37 -22.82 -7.60 -3.10
CA VAL A 37 -24.29 -7.66 -3.27
C VAL A 37 -24.66 -8.59 -4.42
N ASP A 38 -24.04 -8.43 -5.59
CA ASP A 38 -24.31 -9.24 -6.79
C ASP A 38 -24.15 -10.75 -6.51
N GLN A 39 -23.12 -11.10 -5.74
CA GLN A 39 -22.84 -12.49 -5.32
C GLN A 39 -23.94 -13.13 -4.47
N VAL A 40 -24.81 -12.35 -3.81
CA VAL A 40 -25.89 -12.86 -2.94
C VAL A 40 -27.29 -12.51 -3.41
N THR A 41 -27.45 -11.65 -4.42
CA THR A 41 -28.75 -11.29 -5.01
C THR A 41 -28.99 -11.88 -6.39
N GLY A 42 -28.07 -12.68 -6.92
CA GLY A 42 -28.21 -13.33 -8.22
C GLY A 42 -29.37 -14.34 -8.31
N PRO A 43 -29.76 -14.77 -9.53
CA PRO A 43 -30.80 -15.77 -9.74
C PRO A 43 -30.54 -17.05 -8.93
N GLY A 44 -31.56 -17.54 -8.22
CA GLY A 44 -31.45 -18.73 -7.37
C GLY A 44 -30.89 -18.48 -5.97
N ARG A 45 -30.63 -17.22 -5.58
CA ARG A 45 -30.22 -16.87 -4.21
C ARG A 45 -31.40 -16.45 -3.35
N GLY A 46 -31.33 -16.85 -2.08
CA GLY A 46 -32.40 -16.60 -1.10
C GLY A 46 -32.01 -15.59 -0.02
N VAL A 47 -33.00 -15.16 0.78
CA VAL A 47 -32.77 -14.31 1.95
C VAL A 47 -31.77 -14.94 2.94
N GLY A 48 -31.71 -16.27 2.98
CA GLY A 48 -30.73 -17.01 3.79
C GLY A 48 -29.27 -16.74 3.39
N ASP A 49 -28.99 -16.58 2.09
CA ASP A 49 -27.65 -16.28 1.58
C ASP A 49 -27.20 -14.88 2.03
N VAL A 50 -28.10 -13.91 1.93
CA VAL A 50 -27.88 -12.53 2.39
C VAL A 50 -27.64 -12.51 3.90
N ALA A 51 -28.48 -13.21 4.67
CA ALA A 51 -28.33 -13.29 6.13
C ALA A 51 -27.00 -13.95 6.52
N LEU A 52 -26.60 -15.02 5.84
CA LEU A 52 -25.33 -15.69 6.07
C LEU A 52 -24.15 -14.76 5.75
N ALA A 53 -24.18 -14.06 4.61
CA ALA A 53 -23.13 -13.12 4.22
C ALA A 53 -22.99 -11.98 5.24
N ILE A 54 -24.10 -11.41 5.71
CA ILE A 54 -24.10 -10.39 6.77
C ILE A 54 -23.51 -10.96 8.07
N GLY A 55 -23.89 -12.19 8.44
CA GLY A 55 -23.35 -12.88 9.62
C GLY A 55 -21.83 -13.08 9.54
N VAL A 56 -21.32 -13.59 8.42
CA VAL A 56 -19.88 -13.79 8.18
C VAL A 56 -19.14 -12.45 8.18
N LEU A 57 -19.69 -11.41 7.56
CA LEU A 57 -19.13 -10.06 7.57
C LEU A 57 -19.03 -9.52 9.00
N ALA A 58 -20.09 -9.68 9.81
CA ALA A 58 -20.11 -9.24 11.20
C ALA A 58 -19.07 -9.99 12.04
N VAL A 59 -18.92 -11.30 11.85
CA VAL A 59 -17.88 -12.10 12.51
C VAL A 59 -16.48 -11.64 12.10
N GLY A 60 -16.23 -11.40 10.81
CA GLY A 60 -14.95 -10.87 10.33
C GLY A 60 -14.64 -9.49 10.92
N ALA A 61 -15.64 -8.61 10.98
CA ALA A 61 -15.54 -7.30 11.61
C ALA A 61 -15.17 -7.38 13.09
N LEU A 62 -15.84 -8.25 13.85
CA LEU A 62 -15.54 -8.49 15.26
C LEU A 62 -14.14 -9.07 15.43
N PHE A 63 -13.77 -10.05 14.61
CA PHE A 63 -12.45 -10.68 14.63
C PHE A 63 -11.33 -9.65 14.43
N TYR A 64 -11.37 -8.87 13.35
CA TYR A 64 -10.34 -7.87 13.07
C TYR A 64 -10.31 -6.76 14.13
N THR A 65 -11.47 -6.36 14.65
CA THR A 65 -11.55 -5.35 15.71
C THR A 65 -10.93 -5.90 17.01
N ALA A 66 -11.22 -7.13 17.38
CA ALA A 66 -10.63 -7.79 18.55
C ALA A 66 -9.11 -7.97 18.40
N VAL A 67 -8.64 -8.44 17.23
CA VAL A 67 -7.22 -8.58 16.92
C VAL A 67 -6.50 -7.24 17.07
N MET A 68 -7.05 -6.16 16.49
CA MET A 68 -6.45 -4.83 16.59
C MET A 68 -6.55 -4.22 18.00
N TYR A 69 -7.57 -4.56 18.77
CA TYR A 69 -7.71 -4.14 20.16
C TYR A 69 -6.64 -4.80 21.06
N VAL A 70 -6.46 -6.12 20.93
CA VAL A 70 -5.54 -6.90 21.78
C VAL A 70 -4.09 -6.74 21.34
N LEU A 71 -3.81 -6.79 20.04
CA LEU A 71 -2.46 -6.84 19.47
C LEU A 71 -1.97 -5.51 18.90
N GLY A 72 -2.84 -4.51 18.75
CA GLY A 72 -2.51 -3.22 18.13
C GLY A 72 -1.28 -2.54 18.74
N ASP A 73 -1.38 -2.07 19.97
CA ASP A 73 -0.28 -1.35 20.63
C ASP A 73 0.88 -2.26 21.04
N ARG A 74 0.58 -3.53 21.32
CA ARG A 74 1.56 -4.50 21.84
C ARG A 74 2.47 -5.05 20.74
N VAL A 75 1.89 -5.32 19.57
CA VAL A 75 2.54 -6.03 18.48
C VAL A 75 2.59 -5.15 17.23
N PHE A 76 1.45 -4.78 16.65
CA PHE A 76 1.41 -4.12 15.33
C PHE A 76 2.04 -2.73 15.31
N ALA A 77 2.00 -1.99 16.42
CA ALA A 77 2.68 -0.70 16.56
C ALA A 77 4.22 -0.81 16.54
N ARG A 78 4.75 -2.01 16.80
CA ARG A 78 6.20 -2.29 16.91
C ARG A 78 6.73 -3.10 15.73
N LEU A 79 5.85 -3.83 15.04
CA LEU A 79 6.22 -4.60 13.86
C LEU A 79 6.53 -3.71 12.66
N ASN A 80 7.31 -4.26 11.73
CA ASN A 80 7.40 -3.71 10.40
C ASN A 80 5.98 -3.65 9.78
N PRO A 81 5.55 -2.52 9.21
CA PRO A 81 4.22 -2.38 8.62
C PRO A 81 3.82 -3.48 7.64
N TRP A 82 4.78 -4.03 6.88
CA TRP A 82 4.54 -5.12 5.93
C TRP A 82 4.31 -6.48 6.60
N THR A 83 4.99 -6.73 7.73
CA THR A 83 4.71 -7.94 8.52
C THR A 83 3.31 -7.87 9.11
N SER A 84 2.91 -6.69 9.61
CA SER A 84 1.53 -6.46 10.05
C SER A 84 0.54 -6.72 8.92
N THR A 85 0.81 -6.20 7.71
CA THR A 85 0.02 -6.45 6.50
C THR A 85 -0.14 -7.95 6.21
N ALA A 86 0.96 -8.71 6.15
CA ALA A 86 0.91 -10.13 5.85
C ALA A 86 0.07 -10.92 6.86
N LEU A 87 0.24 -10.63 8.15
CA LEU A 87 -0.53 -11.26 9.23
C LEU A 87 -2.03 -10.92 9.13
N LEU A 88 -2.37 -9.68 8.81
CA LEU A 88 -3.75 -9.22 8.75
C LEU A 88 -4.46 -9.64 7.46
N LEU A 89 -3.74 -9.79 6.34
CA LEU A 89 -4.31 -10.28 5.07
C LEU A 89 -4.41 -11.80 5.00
N ALA A 90 -3.62 -12.54 5.80
CA ALA A 90 -3.59 -14.00 5.76
C ALA A 90 -5.00 -14.64 5.80
N PRO A 91 -5.94 -14.24 6.69
CA PRO A 91 -7.29 -14.82 6.69
C PRO A 91 -8.05 -14.63 5.38
N ILE A 92 -7.94 -13.45 4.74
CA ILE A 92 -8.62 -13.17 3.46
C ILE A 92 -8.02 -14.01 2.35
N VAL A 93 -6.69 -14.10 2.30
CA VAL A 93 -6.00 -14.93 1.30
C VAL A 93 -6.37 -16.40 1.49
N THR A 94 -6.48 -16.87 2.73
CA THR A 94 -6.93 -18.24 3.01
C THR A 94 -8.35 -18.48 2.49
N VAL A 95 -9.28 -17.55 2.68
CA VAL A 95 -10.64 -17.69 2.13
C VAL A 95 -10.61 -17.73 0.59
N ALA A 96 -9.82 -16.86 -0.06
CA ALA A 96 -9.70 -16.86 -1.51
C ALA A 96 -9.12 -18.18 -2.06
N VAL A 97 -8.05 -18.70 -1.44
CA VAL A 97 -7.44 -19.97 -1.85
C VAL A 97 -8.40 -21.14 -1.60
N LEU A 98 -9.12 -21.13 -0.49
CA LEU A 98 -10.12 -22.15 -0.20
C LEU A 98 -11.29 -22.09 -1.18
N ASP A 99 -11.70 -20.89 -1.61
CA ASP A 99 -12.75 -20.72 -2.63
C ASP A 99 -12.34 -21.38 -3.95
N GLU A 100 -11.11 -21.16 -4.42
CA GLU A 100 -10.61 -21.79 -5.64
C GLU A 100 -10.52 -23.32 -5.54
N VAL A 101 -10.13 -23.85 -4.38
CA VAL A 101 -9.91 -25.29 -4.20
C VAL A 101 -11.20 -26.05 -3.86
N THR A 102 -12.11 -25.43 -3.11
CA THR A 102 -13.28 -26.11 -2.52
C THR A 102 -14.62 -25.57 -3.01
N ALA A 103 -14.64 -24.51 -3.82
CA ALA A 103 -15.83 -23.79 -4.24
C ALA A 103 -16.68 -23.40 -3.02
N LEU A 104 -16.23 -22.39 -2.27
CA LEU A 104 -16.90 -22.01 -1.04
C LEU A 104 -18.34 -21.56 -1.33
N PRO A 105 -19.26 -21.71 -0.37
CA PRO A 105 -20.59 -21.15 -0.50
C PRO A 105 -20.47 -19.65 -0.80
N ALA A 106 -21.10 -19.20 -1.87
CA ALA A 106 -20.99 -17.82 -2.36
C ALA A 106 -21.27 -16.69 -1.33
N PRO A 107 -22.05 -16.90 -0.23
CA PRO A 107 -22.10 -15.93 0.88
C PRO A 107 -20.73 -15.62 1.52
N MET A 108 -19.77 -16.54 1.47
CA MET A 108 -18.41 -16.36 2.02
C MET A 108 -17.59 -15.31 1.24
N PRO A 109 -17.34 -15.46 -0.07
CA PRO A 109 -16.64 -14.43 -0.84
C PRO A 109 -17.42 -13.10 -0.85
N ALA A 110 -18.76 -13.14 -0.87
CA ALA A 110 -19.59 -11.94 -0.73
C ALA A 110 -19.32 -11.18 0.57
N ALA A 111 -19.19 -11.89 1.70
CA ALA A 111 -18.87 -11.29 3.00
C ALA A 111 -17.46 -10.69 3.02
N VAL A 112 -16.48 -11.34 2.38
CA VAL A 112 -15.11 -10.80 2.24
C VAL A 112 -15.11 -9.50 1.43
N TYR A 113 -15.79 -9.48 0.29
CA TYR A 113 -15.95 -8.27 -0.52
C TYR A 113 -16.70 -7.18 0.25
N GLY A 114 -17.76 -7.55 0.97
CA GLY A 114 -18.51 -6.63 1.81
C GLY A 114 -17.65 -6.00 2.92
N TYR A 115 -16.85 -6.81 3.62
CA TYR A 115 -15.96 -6.33 4.68
C TYR A 115 -14.85 -5.42 4.13
N ALA A 116 -14.14 -5.86 3.10
CA ALA A 116 -13.06 -5.11 2.47
C ALA A 116 -13.59 -3.81 1.84
N GLY A 117 -14.77 -3.87 1.21
CA GLY A 117 -15.45 -2.74 0.61
C GLY A 117 -15.87 -1.70 1.63
N LEU A 118 -16.63 -2.11 2.67
CA LEU A 118 -17.05 -1.23 3.76
C LEU A 118 -15.83 -0.58 4.43
N SER A 119 -14.83 -1.38 4.78
CA SER A 119 -13.65 -0.87 5.46
C SER A 119 -12.86 0.10 4.58
N SER A 120 -12.75 -0.15 3.28
CA SER A 120 -12.14 0.77 2.29
C SER A 120 -12.85 2.12 2.24
N VAL A 121 -14.19 2.12 2.14
CA VAL A 121 -14.99 3.35 2.15
C VAL A 121 -14.74 4.14 3.43
N LEU A 122 -14.79 3.45 4.58
CA LEU A 122 -14.58 4.07 5.88
C LEU A 122 -13.21 4.74 6.00
N ILE A 123 -12.13 4.10 5.55
CA ILE A 123 -10.79 4.68 5.62
C ILE A 123 -10.57 5.81 4.61
N GLY A 124 -11.20 5.74 3.43
CA GLY A 124 -11.20 6.83 2.46
C GLY A 124 -11.86 8.08 3.04
N ILE A 125 -13.01 7.92 3.69
CA ILE A 125 -13.72 9.01 4.38
C ILE A 125 -12.86 9.56 5.54
N ALA A 126 -12.33 8.68 6.39
CA ALA A 126 -11.52 9.05 7.56
C ALA A 126 -10.13 9.64 7.20
N GLY A 127 -9.70 9.53 5.94
CA GLY A 127 -8.37 9.96 5.51
C GLY A 127 -7.25 9.09 6.08
N TYR A 128 -7.54 7.83 6.36
CA TYR A 128 -6.55 6.87 6.86
C TYR A 128 -5.86 6.18 5.68
N GLY A 129 -4.52 6.20 5.72
CA GLY A 129 -3.67 5.68 4.66
C GLY A 129 -3.33 4.20 4.78
N GLY A 130 -3.86 3.44 5.73
CA GLY A 130 -3.46 2.03 5.89
C GLY A 130 -4.21 1.06 4.98
N CYS A 131 -4.14 -0.21 5.34
CA CYS A 131 -4.83 -1.31 4.68
C CYS A 131 -6.34 -1.30 4.99
N GLU A 132 -7.15 -1.66 4.01
CA GLU A 132 -8.59 -1.81 4.13
C GLU A 132 -8.99 -2.83 5.19
N VAL A 133 -8.21 -3.90 5.42
CA VAL A 133 -8.56 -4.92 6.42
C VAL A 133 -8.59 -4.39 7.86
N VAL A 134 -7.93 -3.25 8.13
CA VAL A 134 -7.96 -2.58 9.44
C VAL A 134 -8.88 -1.38 9.46
N GLY A 135 -9.62 -1.11 8.38
CA GLY A 135 -10.35 0.12 8.24
C GLY A 135 -11.49 0.28 9.23
N LEU A 136 -12.29 -0.76 9.41
CA LEU A 136 -13.33 -0.77 10.43
C LEU A 136 -12.75 -0.69 11.85
N PRO A 137 -11.75 -1.50 12.26
CA PRO A 137 -11.07 -1.36 13.55
C PRO A 137 -10.53 0.05 13.82
N VAL A 138 -9.94 0.71 12.82
CA VAL A 138 -9.39 2.07 12.98
C VAL A 138 -10.49 3.08 13.28
N VAL A 139 -11.65 2.97 12.64
CA VAL A 139 -12.80 3.85 12.90
C VAL A 139 -13.42 3.57 14.27
N VAL A 140 -13.63 2.29 14.61
CA VAL A 140 -14.24 1.86 15.88
C VAL A 140 -13.34 2.20 17.07
N LEU A 141 -12.07 1.79 17.02
CA LEU A 141 -11.10 1.98 18.11
C LEU A 141 -10.50 3.39 18.13
N ARG A 142 -10.70 4.18 17.07
CA ARG A 142 -10.10 5.53 16.87
C ARG A 142 -8.57 5.53 16.97
N ARG A 143 -7.91 4.43 16.58
CA ARG A 143 -6.45 4.26 16.62
C ARG A 143 -5.90 4.00 15.23
N ARG A 144 -4.86 4.75 14.84
CA ARG A 144 -4.22 4.64 13.51
C ARG A 144 -2.88 3.92 13.61
N TYR A 145 -2.84 2.66 13.18
CA TYR A 145 -1.60 1.90 13.05
C TYR A 145 -1.00 2.07 11.65
N THR A 146 0.29 1.82 11.47
CA THR A 146 0.90 1.88 10.14
C THR A 146 0.89 0.47 9.54
N VAL A 147 -0.05 0.22 8.63
CA VAL A 147 -0.20 -1.07 7.93
C VAL A 147 -0.27 -0.77 6.45
N TYR A 148 0.55 -1.44 5.64
CA TYR A 148 0.59 -1.16 4.19
C TYR A 148 -0.39 -2.03 3.40
N CYS A 149 -0.85 -1.55 2.25
CA CYS A 149 -1.61 -2.29 1.25
C CYS A 149 -1.28 -1.78 -0.16
N ALA A 150 -1.80 -2.43 -1.20
CA ALA A 150 -1.67 -1.99 -2.58
C ALA A 150 -2.04 -0.52 -2.79
N MET A 151 -3.09 -0.03 -2.11
CA MET A 151 -3.54 1.37 -2.20
C MET A 151 -2.51 2.38 -1.66
N ASN A 152 -1.52 1.95 -0.86
CA ASN A 152 -0.42 2.83 -0.46
C ASN A 152 0.46 3.27 -1.61
N ALA A 153 0.46 2.55 -2.73
CA ALA A 153 1.15 3.00 -3.94
C ALA A 153 0.59 4.34 -4.42
N LEU A 154 -0.73 4.54 -4.35
CA LEU A 154 -1.38 5.81 -4.69
C LEU A 154 -0.97 6.93 -3.72
N ASP A 155 -0.97 6.65 -2.41
CA ASP A 155 -0.54 7.64 -1.41
C ASP A 155 0.93 8.01 -1.58
N ALA A 156 1.77 7.06 -1.99
CA ALA A 156 3.18 7.29 -2.28
C ALA A 156 3.36 8.12 -3.57
N ALA A 157 2.57 7.83 -4.61
CA ALA A 157 2.57 8.55 -5.89
C ALA A 157 2.05 10.00 -5.77
N GLU A 158 1.13 10.25 -4.85
CA GLU A 158 0.57 11.58 -4.60
C GLU A 158 1.58 12.53 -3.91
N ARG A 159 2.54 11.99 -3.15
CA ARG A 159 3.55 12.80 -2.45
C ARG A 159 4.37 13.70 -3.36
N PRO A 160 5.00 13.21 -4.45
CA PRO A 160 5.71 14.09 -5.36
C PRO A 160 4.76 15.08 -6.03
N LEU A 161 3.50 14.72 -6.34
CA LEU A 161 2.54 15.67 -6.93
C LEU A 161 2.26 16.87 -6.02
N THR A 162 2.17 16.63 -4.71
CA THR A 162 1.83 17.66 -3.72
C THR A 162 3.05 18.40 -3.18
N ARG A 163 4.21 17.75 -3.08
CA ARG A 163 5.41 18.29 -2.41
C ARG A 163 6.63 18.52 -3.30
N ALA A 164 6.64 18.04 -4.55
CA ALA A 164 7.81 18.28 -5.39
C ALA A 164 7.93 19.78 -5.70
N SER A 165 9.16 20.28 -5.58
CA SER A 165 9.51 21.67 -5.87
C SER A 165 9.53 21.99 -7.37
N SER A 166 9.63 20.98 -8.23
CA SER A 166 9.66 21.17 -9.69
C SER A 166 8.50 20.48 -10.40
N THR A 167 7.92 21.19 -11.38
CA THR A 167 6.88 20.67 -12.28
C THR A 167 7.33 19.42 -13.01
N THR A 168 8.61 19.33 -13.38
CA THR A 168 9.19 18.17 -14.05
C THR A 168 9.15 16.92 -13.18
N THR A 169 9.49 17.01 -11.88
CA THR A 169 9.39 15.87 -10.97
C THR A 169 7.94 15.41 -10.81
N ARG A 170 6.99 16.35 -10.71
CA ARG A 170 5.55 16.02 -10.66
C ARG A 170 5.10 15.25 -11.91
N ALA A 171 5.43 15.78 -13.08
CA ALA A 171 5.05 15.19 -14.38
C ALA A 171 5.67 13.82 -14.62
N VAL A 172 6.96 13.64 -14.29
CA VAL A 172 7.69 12.39 -14.59
C VAL A 172 7.36 11.27 -13.60
N THR A 173 6.97 11.60 -12.37
CA THR A 173 6.89 10.59 -11.29
C THR A 173 5.48 10.40 -10.76
N GLY A 174 4.75 11.50 -10.58
CA GLY A 174 3.42 11.46 -10.02
C GLY A 174 2.37 11.06 -11.04
N VAL A 175 2.43 11.62 -12.25
CA VAL A 175 1.43 11.34 -13.29
C VAL A 175 1.44 9.87 -13.73
N PRO A 176 2.59 9.23 -14.05
CA PRO A 176 2.58 7.83 -14.48
C PRO A 176 2.21 6.87 -13.35
N ALA A 177 2.67 7.12 -12.13
CA ALA A 177 2.33 6.29 -10.98
C ALA A 177 0.84 6.41 -10.61
N LEU A 178 0.26 7.61 -10.75
CA LEU A 178 -1.17 7.82 -10.58
C LEU A 178 -1.97 7.14 -11.70
N LEU A 179 -1.58 7.32 -12.97
CA LEU A 179 -2.27 6.70 -14.10
C LEU A 179 -2.20 5.18 -14.04
N GLY A 180 -1.03 4.61 -13.78
CA GLY A 180 -0.88 3.16 -13.61
C GLY A 180 -1.68 2.66 -12.41
N GLY A 181 -1.66 3.40 -11.29
CA GLY A 181 -2.43 3.04 -10.11
C GLY A 181 -3.93 3.07 -10.37
N LEU A 182 -4.45 4.12 -11.01
CA LEU A 182 -5.85 4.23 -11.42
C LEU A 182 -6.23 3.14 -12.43
N HIS A 183 -5.36 2.85 -13.40
CA HIS A 183 -5.62 1.81 -14.39
C HIS A 183 -5.80 0.44 -13.72
N TYR A 184 -4.87 0.08 -12.84
CA TYR A 184 -4.87 -1.23 -12.18
C TYR A 184 -5.94 -1.38 -11.10
N LEU A 185 -6.10 -0.35 -10.27
CA LEU A 185 -6.92 -0.44 -9.08
C LEU A 185 -8.38 -0.09 -9.38
N LEU A 186 -8.67 0.61 -10.48
CA LEU A 186 -10.04 1.06 -10.81
C LEU A 186 -10.46 0.65 -12.23
N LEU A 187 -9.67 0.97 -13.26
CA LEU A 187 -10.14 0.80 -14.63
C LEU A 187 -10.29 -0.68 -15.02
N GLN A 188 -9.31 -1.52 -14.68
CA GLN A 188 -9.37 -2.94 -15.05
C GLN A 188 -10.55 -3.68 -14.38
N PRO A 189 -10.83 -3.49 -13.07
CA PRO A 189 -12.07 -3.98 -12.45
C PRO A 189 -13.35 -3.50 -13.14
N LEU A 190 -13.42 -2.21 -13.52
CA LEU A 190 -14.59 -1.63 -14.19
C LEU A 190 -14.80 -2.21 -15.60
N LEU A 191 -13.72 -2.42 -16.36
CA LEU A 191 -13.80 -3.04 -17.69
C LEU A 191 -14.24 -4.49 -17.60
N HIS A 192 -13.77 -5.23 -16.60
CA HIS A 192 -14.23 -6.59 -16.34
C HIS A 192 -15.74 -6.65 -16.08
N LEU A 193 -16.29 -5.72 -15.30
CA LEU A 193 -17.74 -5.60 -15.08
C LEU A 193 -18.52 -5.28 -16.36
N ALA A 194 -17.94 -4.49 -17.26
CA ALA A 194 -18.58 -4.19 -18.55
C ALA A 194 -18.57 -5.39 -19.52
N GLY A 195 -18.14 -6.57 -19.08
CA GLY A 195 -17.93 -7.75 -19.93
C GLY A 195 -16.74 -7.60 -20.87
N VAL A 196 -15.95 -6.54 -20.71
CA VAL A 196 -14.76 -6.28 -21.53
C VAL A 196 -13.58 -6.98 -20.86
N GLN A 197 -13.29 -8.19 -21.32
CA GLN A 197 -12.05 -8.86 -20.94
C GLN A 197 -10.88 -8.17 -21.60
N VAL A 198 -10.26 -7.23 -20.88
CA VAL A 198 -8.95 -6.73 -21.27
C VAL A 198 -7.94 -7.75 -20.78
N PRO A 199 -7.26 -8.48 -21.68
CA PRO A 199 -6.20 -9.38 -21.27
C PRO A 199 -5.19 -8.58 -20.45
N PHE A 200 -4.80 -9.13 -19.30
CA PHE A 200 -3.78 -8.53 -18.45
C PHE A 200 -2.49 -8.45 -19.27
N ASP A 201 -2.22 -7.29 -19.87
CA ASP A 201 -0.96 -7.09 -20.60
C ASP A 201 0.13 -6.84 -19.55
N PRO A 202 1.09 -7.78 -19.38
CA PRO A 202 2.14 -7.69 -18.38
C PRO A 202 3.09 -6.51 -18.61
N ARG A 203 2.92 -5.71 -19.66
CA ARG A 203 3.65 -4.46 -19.90
C ARG A 203 3.16 -3.29 -19.04
N TRP A 204 1.91 -3.29 -18.63
CA TRP A 204 1.34 -2.21 -17.83
C TRP A 204 1.92 -2.09 -16.41
N PRO A 205 2.28 -3.16 -15.66
CA PRO A 205 2.91 -3.00 -14.35
C PRO A 205 4.35 -2.46 -14.51
N VAL A 206 5.00 -2.68 -15.65
CA VAL A 206 6.33 -2.08 -15.93
C VAL A 206 6.26 -0.56 -15.97
N LEU A 207 5.17 0.01 -16.47
CA LEU A 207 4.95 1.47 -16.45
C LEU A 207 4.82 2.02 -15.02
N LEU A 208 4.43 1.20 -14.04
CA LEU A 208 4.43 1.57 -12.62
C LEU A 208 5.85 1.57 -12.02
N PHE A 209 6.74 0.71 -12.51
CA PHE A 209 8.13 0.63 -12.04
C PHE A 209 9.04 1.67 -12.70
N LEU A 210 8.74 2.06 -13.93
CA LEU A 210 9.56 2.97 -14.72
C LEU A 210 9.94 4.26 -13.96
N PRO A 211 9.01 4.99 -13.31
CA PRO A 211 9.35 6.22 -12.61
C PRO A 211 10.24 5.99 -11.39
N ALA A 212 10.01 4.89 -10.67
CA ALA A 212 10.83 4.51 -9.51
C ALA A 212 12.25 4.12 -9.95
N ILE A 213 12.38 3.35 -11.03
CA ILE A 213 13.67 3.00 -11.65
C ILE A 213 14.41 4.27 -12.09
N VAL A 214 13.75 5.17 -12.81
CA VAL A 214 14.35 6.43 -13.30
C VAL A 214 14.82 7.31 -12.14
N LEU A 215 14.02 7.46 -11.09
CA LEU A 215 14.38 8.25 -9.92
C LEU A 215 15.58 7.67 -9.16
N LEU A 216 15.57 6.37 -8.92
CA LEU A 216 16.65 5.68 -8.21
C LEU A 216 17.93 5.67 -9.05
N ALA A 217 17.83 5.48 -10.36
CA ALA A 217 18.96 5.58 -11.28
C ALA A 217 19.53 7.00 -11.31
N ARG A 218 18.69 8.04 -11.38
CA ARG A 218 19.14 9.44 -11.35
C ARG A 218 19.78 9.81 -10.01
N ALA A 219 19.21 9.36 -8.89
CA ALA A 219 19.78 9.57 -7.56
C ALA A 219 21.15 8.88 -7.43
N GLY A 220 21.23 7.60 -7.82
CA GLY A 220 22.49 6.85 -7.88
C GLY A 220 23.53 7.54 -8.76
N TRP A 221 23.17 7.86 -10.01
CA TRP A 221 24.05 8.50 -10.98
C TRP A 221 24.59 9.85 -10.51
N SER A 222 23.72 10.71 -9.98
CA SER A 222 24.12 12.03 -9.49
C SER A 222 25.01 11.97 -8.26
N GLY A 223 24.86 10.95 -7.41
CA GLY A 223 25.77 10.71 -6.29
C GLY A 223 27.12 10.19 -6.78
N VAL A 224 27.12 9.20 -7.66
CA VAL A 224 28.34 8.62 -8.23
C VAL A 224 29.16 9.65 -9.01
N ARG A 225 28.52 10.51 -9.80
CA ARG A 225 29.22 11.59 -10.52
C ARG A 225 29.94 12.58 -9.60
N ARG A 226 29.39 12.84 -8.41
CA ARG A 226 29.96 13.83 -7.49
C ARG A 226 31.13 13.27 -6.69
N THR A 227 31.03 12.03 -6.24
CA THR A 227 32.03 11.46 -5.31
C THR A 227 32.99 10.50 -6.01
N GLY A 228 32.57 9.86 -7.11
CA GLY A 228 33.14 8.62 -7.62
C GLY A 228 32.45 7.39 -6.99
N TRP A 229 32.48 6.24 -7.67
CA TRP A 229 31.80 5.01 -7.20
C TRP A 229 32.46 4.42 -5.95
N SER A 230 33.80 4.43 -5.89
CA SER A 230 34.59 3.89 -4.78
C SER A 230 34.32 4.59 -3.44
N THR A 231 33.94 5.86 -3.49
CA THR A 231 33.63 6.72 -2.34
C THR A 231 32.13 7.02 -2.19
N ALA A 232 31.29 6.49 -3.10
CA ALA A 232 29.86 6.72 -3.07
C ALA A 232 29.26 6.26 -1.74
N SER A 233 28.46 7.13 -1.14
CA SER A 233 27.79 6.84 0.12
C SER A 233 26.93 5.57 0.02
N THR A 234 26.72 4.90 1.16
CA THR A 234 25.82 3.74 1.27
C THR A 234 24.42 4.05 0.72
N ALA A 235 23.93 5.28 0.90
CA ALA A 235 22.66 5.73 0.34
C ALA A 235 22.65 5.74 -1.19
N THR A 236 23.72 6.23 -1.82
CA THR A 236 23.89 6.24 -3.28
C THR A 236 23.92 4.81 -3.84
N ARG A 237 24.68 3.91 -3.21
CA ARG A 237 24.77 2.50 -3.61
C ARG A 237 23.45 1.77 -3.45
N SER A 238 22.75 1.99 -2.34
CA SER A 238 21.41 1.40 -2.10
C SER A 238 20.37 1.88 -3.10
N SER A 239 20.46 3.13 -3.57
CA SER A 239 19.57 3.67 -4.59
C SER A 239 19.83 3.01 -5.95
N ALA A 240 21.10 2.86 -6.35
CA ALA A 240 21.47 2.18 -7.58
C ALA A 240 21.06 0.69 -7.57
N ALA A 241 21.29 -0.02 -6.46
CA ALA A 241 20.86 -1.40 -6.27
C ALA A 241 19.33 -1.52 -6.30
N GLY A 242 18.62 -0.55 -5.74
CA GLY A 242 17.15 -0.50 -5.78
C GLY A 242 16.60 -0.30 -7.19
N ALA A 243 17.22 0.56 -7.99
CA ALA A 243 16.87 0.73 -9.41
C ALA A 243 17.04 -0.58 -10.19
N LEU A 244 18.17 -1.26 -9.95
CA LEU A 244 18.48 -2.54 -10.60
C LEU A 244 17.47 -3.63 -10.19
N GLY A 245 17.19 -3.76 -8.90
CA GLY A 245 16.21 -4.71 -8.39
C GLY A 245 14.83 -4.50 -9.02
N LEU A 246 14.34 -3.26 -9.04
CA LEU A 246 13.08 -2.91 -9.69
C LEU A 246 13.08 -3.17 -11.20
N ALA A 247 14.20 -2.97 -11.88
CA ALA A 247 14.33 -3.23 -13.33
C ALA A 247 14.32 -4.73 -13.65
N VAL A 248 15.06 -5.54 -12.88
CA VAL A 248 15.03 -7.01 -12.99
C VAL A 248 13.63 -7.52 -12.69
N THR A 249 12.98 -6.92 -11.71
CA THR A 249 11.61 -7.23 -11.38
C THR A 249 10.69 -6.88 -12.56
N ALA A 250 10.70 -5.66 -13.08
CA ALA A 250 9.91 -5.30 -14.25
C ALA A 250 10.12 -6.25 -15.45
N LEU A 251 11.36 -6.70 -15.70
CA LEU A 251 11.67 -7.69 -16.74
C LEU A 251 11.05 -9.06 -16.48
N GLY A 252 11.00 -9.52 -15.22
CA GLY A 252 10.34 -10.77 -14.84
C GLY A 252 8.82 -10.74 -15.03
N ILE A 253 8.17 -9.58 -14.86
CA ILE A 253 6.73 -9.40 -15.19
C ILE A 253 6.49 -9.73 -16.65
N LEU A 254 7.30 -9.08 -17.51
CA LEU A 254 7.20 -9.18 -18.95
C LEU A 254 7.45 -10.60 -19.44
N ALA A 255 8.35 -11.32 -18.77
CA ALA A 255 8.73 -12.67 -19.15
C ALA A 255 7.75 -13.76 -18.66
N PHE A 256 7.10 -13.59 -17.49
CA PHE A 256 6.42 -14.70 -16.81
C PHE A 256 4.93 -14.47 -16.46
N GLY A 257 4.39 -13.27 -16.66
CA GLY A 257 2.93 -13.03 -16.80
C GLY A 257 1.99 -13.42 -15.64
N SER A 258 2.45 -13.74 -14.43
CA SER A 258 1.60 -14.25 -13.33
C SER A 258 1.46 -13.31 -12.13
N LEU A 259 0.33 -13.41 -11.42
CA LEU A 259 0.04 -12.78 -10.11
C LEU A 259 1.10 -13.06 -9.03
N LEU A 260 1.86 -14.16 -9.18
CA LEU A 260 3.03 -14.53 -8.37
C LEU A 260 4.14 -13.45 -8.40
N PHE A 261 4.18 -12.70 -9.50
CA PHE A 261 5.15 -11.65 -9.72
C PHE A 261 4.87 -10.38 -8.88
N ALA A 262 3.59 -10.01 -8.70
CA ALA A 262 3.19 -8.87 -7.89
C ALA A 262 3.57 -9.06 -6.41
N TYR A 263 3.49 -10.30 -5.90
CA TYR A 263 3.95 -10.69 -4.57
C TYR A 263 5.48 -10.64 -4.43
N VAL A 264 6.23 -11.11 -5.44
CA VAL A 264 7.70 -11.06 -5.50
C VAL A 264 8.23 -9.63 -5.63
N THR A 265 7.52 -8.76 -6.35
CA THR A 265 7.83 -7.32 -6.46
C THR A 265 7.58 -6.58 -5.16
N LEU A 266 6.46 -6.87 -4.50
CA LEU A 266 6.13 -6.33 -3.19
C LEU A 266 7.26 -6.70 -2.21
N THR A 267 7.71 -7.97 -2.21
CA THR A 267 8.82 -8.48 -1.38
C THR A 267 10.17 -7.82 -1.70
N ALA A 268 10.47 -7.53 -2.98
CA ALA A 268 11.69 -6.84 -3.40
C ALA A 268 11.71 -5.35 -3.00
N VAL A 269 10.58 -4.66 -3.10
CA VAL A 269 10.42 -3.27 -2.64
C VAL A 269 10.47 -3.20 -1.10
N ILE A 270 9.94 -4.21 -0.41
CA ILE A 270 10.04 -4.39 1.05
C ILE A 270 11.51 -4.53 1.49
N PHE A 271 12.30 -5.35 0.79
CA PHE A 271 13.72 -5.58 1.08
C PHE A 271 14.58 -4.33 0.84
N LEU A 272 14.32 -3.58 -0.24
CA LEU A 272 15.08 -2.38 -0.61
C LEU A 272 14.75 -1.15 0.26
N THR A 273 13.50 -1.02 0.70
CA THR A 273 13.09 0.08 1.58
C THR A 273 13.49 -0.14 3.04
N GLY A 274 13.58 -1.40 3.50
CA GLY A 274 14.16 -1.76 4.80
C GLY A 274 15.66 -1.42 4.91
N ILE A 275 16.43 -1.70 3.86
CA ILE A 275 17.88 -1.39 3.81
C ILE A 275 18.13 0.13 3.80
N ALA A 276 17.32 0.90 3.07
CA ALA A 276 17.45 2.36 3.03
C ALA A 276 17.07 3.05 4.37
N ALA A 277 16.13 2.48 5.12
CA ALA A 277 15.74 2.97 6.45
C ALA A 277 16.80 2.65 7.52
N ALA A 278 17.33 1.43 7.55
CA ALA A 278 18.40 1.01 8.45
C ALA A 278 19.70 1.80 8.21
N ALA A 279 20.01 2.12 6.94
CA ALA A 279 21.17 2.93 6.59
C ALA A 279 21.06 4.40 7.06
N ARG A 280 19.84 4.98 7.07
CA ARG A 280 19.62 6.35 7.60
C ARG A 280 19.71 6.40 9.12
N GLN A 281 19.17 5.41 9.83
CA GLN A 281 19.31 5.34 11.29
C GLN A 281 20.78 5.21 11.73
N ALA A 282 21.59 4.40 11.02
CA ALA A 282 23.02 4.25 11.28
C ALA A 282 23.84 5.54 11.04
N LEU A 283 23.37 6.45 10.18
CA LEU A 283 23.99 7.75 9.92
C LEU A 283 23.63 8.78 11.00
N ASP A 284 22.37 8.84 11.43
CA ASP A 284 21.93 9.78 12.46
C ASP A 284 22.54 9.50 13.84
N THR A 285 22.77 8.23 14.20
CA THR A 285 23.43 7.87 15.47
C THR A 285 24.91 8.27 15.51
N ARG A 286 25.58 8.41 14.35
CA ARG A 286 26.99 8.82 14.30
C ARG A 286 27.18 10.34 14.44
N HIS A 287 26.20 11.14 14.01
CA HIS A 287 26.24 12.59 14.20
C HIS A 287 25.80 13.05 15.59
N ARG A 288 25.11 12.20 16.35
CA ARG A 288 24.90 12.38 17.79
C ARG A 288 26.06 11.82 18.62
N ARG A 289 27.32 11.97 18.18
CA ARG A 289 28.42 12.05 19.14
C ARG A 289 28.24 13.41 19.82
N PRO A 290 27.88 13.48 21.12
CA PRO A 290 27.96 14.74 21.82
C PRO A 290 29.37 15.26 21.62
N GLY A 291 29.48 16.36 20.88
CA GLY A 291 30.70 17.14 20.87
C GLY A 291 31.06 17.36 22.33
N ARG A 292 32.34 17.15 22.63
CA ARG A 292 33.01 17.68 23.83
C ARG A 292 32.45 19.09 24.09
N SER A 293 31.42 19.17 24.93
CA SER A 293 31.06 20.40 25.60
C SER A 293 32.25 20.68 26.49
N GLY A 294 33.03 21.70 26.13
CA GLY A 294 34.06 22.25 27.01
C GLY A 294 33.45 22.41 28.40
N ALA A 295 34.14 22.09 29.51
CA ALA A 295 35.55 22.37 29.76
C ALA A 295 35.92 23.77 29.27
N ARG A 296 35.18 24.78 29.75
CA ARG A 296 35.66 26.11 30.14
C ARG A 296 34.46 26.93 30.58
N ASP A 297 34.69 27.76 31.59
CA ASP A 297 33.75 28.59 32.35
C ASP A 297 33.17 27.78 33.53
N LEU A 298 33.63 27.96 34.78
CA LEU A 298 33.97 29.22 35.45
C LEU A 298 35.14 29.04 36.42
N ALA A 299 36.09 29.96 36.29
CA ALA A 299 36.94 30.47 37.36
C ALA A 299 36.16 31.45 38.24
#